data_AF-A0A1C7E7Y3-F1
#
_entry.id   AF-A0A1C7E7Y3-F1
#
_cell.length_a   1.000
_cell.length_b   1.000
_cell.length_c   1.000
_cell.angle_alpha   90.00
_cell.angle_beta   90.00
_cell.angle_gamma   90.00
#
_symmetry.space_group_name_H-M   'P 1'
#
loop_
_entity.id
_entity.type
_entity.pdbx_description
1 polymer ?
#
loop_
_entity_poly.entity_id
_entity_poly.type
_entity_poly.pdbx_seq_one_letter_code
_entity_poly.pdbx_strand_id
1 'polypeptide(L)'
;MKCTKCGTMNDGSAKFCDNCGAPLATRKQRKPKRNKFVYALVLLAVLLGLGFGLGQLLGEEEPEVALPQEDTEASEEVPEEEPVEAEPAEEEMPVEEPETQVSSEEPVEGTVTKAENITHPSDQEEKVEPKKKDKTAVIKDAQSRVYTILTEGGQGSGFLFTETGMVVTNAHVVSGYTDVIVRNINGQDHEGTVVGISAESDIALIHVEALTGIEPLEVEMAATDVGTEVIALGSPSGFENTASMGYLTGIDRDFYQEFTYENIYQIDAALAPGSSGGPLLDAGTGKVIGINSLLFPEGDSIGFSIPLYSMYDQLDAWAKNPMSREAVAEIFPVYDDFDSNYEDEDYEFDYSTTHEFTEESLTEFVVSYQEFYELALQEEDFYYVQNLLVYQSDIYNSMIEYIDQIAGKNMEHIFTKLDITNIEIKEDHALVYTEEAFEFKDAEGNWSVQERTKVYTIVMDDYGFFYISDIVNVE
;
A
#
# COMPACT_ATOMS: atom_id res chain seq x y z
N MET A 1 -21.11 -13.38 -34.41
CA MET A 1 -20.51 -12.38 -35.32
C MET A 1 -19.40 -13.02 -36.14
N LYS A 2 -19.03 -12.49 -37.31
CA LYS A 2 -17.90 -13.01 -38.10
C LYS A 2 -16.57 -12.55 -37.49
N CYS A 3 -15.69 -13.47 -37.14
CA CYS A 3 -14.35 -13.14 -36.67
C CYS A 3 -13.53 -12.48 -37.79
N THR A 4 -12.90 -11.34 -37.50
CA THR A 4 -12.01 -10.62 -38.42
C THR A 4 -10.68 -11.34 -38.62
N LYS A 5 -10.19 -12.10 -37.62
CA LYS A 5 -8.90 -12.81 -37.66
C LYS A 5 -8.94 -14.11 -38.45
N CYS A 6 -9.96 -14.96 -38.24
CA CYS A 6 -10.06 -16.29 -38.87
C CYS A 6 -11.28 -16.51 -39.79
N GLY A 7 -12.22 -15.56 -39.84
CA GLY A 7 -13.41 -15.64 -40.70
C GLY A 7 -14.54 -16.53 -40.18
N THR A 8 -14.38 -17.26 -39.07
CA THR A 8 -15.43 -18.10 -38.46
C THR A 8 -16.65 -17.27 -38.07
N MET A 9 -17.85 -17.83 -38.26
CA MET A 9 -19.11 -17.27 -37.79
C MET A 9 -19.43 -17.80 -36.39
N ASN A 10 -19.40 -16.91 -35.40
CA ASN A 10 -19.71 -17.19 -33.99
C ASN A 10 -21.12 -16.67 -33.66
N ASP A 11 -21.60 -16.87 -32.44
CA ASP A 11 -22.89 -16.33 -31.98
C ASP A 11 -22.90 -14.78 -31.88
N GLY A 12 -24.09 -14.17 -31.79
CA GLY A 12 -24.29 -12.73 -31.60
C GLY A 12 -23.91 -12.22 -30.21
N SER A 13 -23.90 -13.08 -29.19
CA SER A 13 -23.52 -12.75 -27.81
C SER A 13 -22.04 -13.03 -27.47
N ALA A 14 -21.36 -13.85 -28.28
CA ALA A 14 -20.00 -14.30 -28.02
C ALA A 14 -18.99 -13.13 -27.96
N LYS A 15 -18.28 -13.01 -26.84
CA LYS A 15 -17.19 -12.02 -26.63
C LYS A 15 -15.91 -12.40 -27.38
N PHE A 16 -15.64 -13.69 -27.56
CA PHE A 16 -14.45 -14.24 -28.21
C PHE A 16 -14.81 -15.20 -29.34
N CYS A 17 -13.86 -15.49 -30.23
CA CYS A 17 -14.08 -16.41 -31.35
C CYS A 17 -13.82 -17.87 -30.96
N ASP A 18 -14.85 -18.71 -31.11
CA ASP A 18 -14.89 -20.13 -30.75
C ASP A 18 -13.78 -20.99 -31.39
N ASN A 19 -13.15 -20.50 -32.47
CA ASN A 19 -12.12 -21.22 -33.23
C ASN A 19 -10.69 -20.70 -33.02
N CYS A 20 -10.50 -19.47 -32.53
CA CYS A 20 -9.14 -18.88 -32.44
C CYS A 20 -8.91 -17.95 -31.25
N GLY A 21 -9.83 -17.89 -30.29
CA GLY A 21 -9.75 -17.06 -29.08
C GLY A 21 -9.82 -15.56 -29.30
N ALA A 22 -9.68 -15.06 -30.54
CA ALA A 22 -9.62 -13.63 -30.81
C ALA A 22 -10.93 -12.90 -30.40
N PRO A 23 -10.84 -11.74 -29.71
CA PRO A 23 -12.01 -10.99 -29.28
C PRO A 23 -12.85 -10.52 -30.48
N LEU A 24 -14.17 -10.58 -30.33
CA LEU A 24 -15.15 -10.17 -31.33
C LEU A 24 -15.64 -8.76 -30.99
N ALA A 25 -15.23 -7.78 -31.79
CA ALA A 25 -15.57 -6.37 -31.58
C ALA A 25 -17.09 -6.16 -31.47
N THR A 26 -17.56 -5.85 -30.27
CA THR A 26 -18.97 -5.56 -30.01
C THR A 26 -19.36 -4.22 -30.62
N ARG A 27 -20.48 -4.21 -31.34
CA ARG A 27 -20.97 -3.02 -32.04
C ARG A 27 -21.51 -2.02 -31.01
N LYS A 28 -20.69 -1.05 -30.58
CA LYS A 28 -21.05 0.02 -29.61
C LYS A 28 -22.50 0.49 -29.81
N GLN A 29 -23.38 0.13 -28.88
CA GLN A 29 -24.75 0.66 -28.89
C GLN A 29 -24.68 2.15 -28.50
N ARG A 30 -25.32 3.00 -29.30
CA ARG A 30 -25.46 4.42 -28.95
C ARG A 30 -26.43 4.54 -27.77
N LYS A 31 -25.90 4.87 -26.57
CA LYS A 31 -26.72 5.23 -25.40
C LYS A 31 -27.71 6.35 -25.82
N PRO A 32 -29.00 6.29 -25.41
CA PRO A 32 -29.95 7.38 -25.68
C PRO A 32 -29.56 8.64 -24.88
N LYS A 33 -29.79 9.83 -25.45
CA LYS A 33 -29.51 11.10 -24.75
C LYS A 33 -30.38 11.22 -23.49
N ARG A 34 -29.73 11.18 -22.31
CA ARG A 34 -30.34 11.52 -21.01
C ARG A 34 -30.95 12.93 -21.10
N ASN A 35 -32.23 13.05 -20.78
CA ASN A 35 -32.96 14.31 -20.88
C ASN A 35 -32.95 15.01 -19.50
N LYS A 36 -32.09 16.02 -19.31
CA LYS A 36 -31.80 16.66 -18.00
C LYS A 36 -33.05 17.20 -17.26
N PHE A 37 -34.16 17.43 -17.99
CA PHE A 37 -35.40 17.99 -17.46
C PHE A 37 -36.14 17.10 -16.43
N VAL A 38 -35.92 15.78 -16.43
CA VAL A 38 -36.63 14.87 -15.52
C VAL A 38 -36.05 14.93 -14.10
N TYR A 39 -34.72 15.00 -13.96
CA TYR A 39 -34.07 15.07 -12.65
C TYR A 39 -34.38 16.37 -11.90
N ALA A 40 -34.45 17.50 -12.60
CA ALA A 40 -34.84 18.78 -12.02
C ALA A 40 -36.24 18.76 -11.39
N LEU A 41 -37.18 17.98 -11.95
CA LEU A 41 -38.52 17.82 -11.39
C LEU A 41 -38.56 16.91 -10.15
N VAL A 42 -37.67 15.92 -10.05
CA VAL A 42 -37.55 15.05 -8.88
C VAL A 42 -36.94 15.81 -7.70
N LEU A 43 -35.83 16.53 -7.92
CA LEU A 43 -35.20 17.38 -6.90
C LEU A 43 -36.17 18.43 -6.33
N LEU A 44 -36.94 19.09 -7.19
CA LEU A 44 -37.91 20.11 -6.76
C LEU A 44 -39.07 19.52 -5.95
N ALA A 45 -39.42 18.24 -6.16
CA ALA A 45 -40.41 17.54 -5.33
C ALA A 45 -39.85 17.17 -3.93
N VAL A 46 -38.57 16.78 -3.83
CA VAL A 46 -37.91 16.47 -2.56
C VAL A 46 -37.76 17.72 -1.69
N LEU A 47 -37.31 18.84 -2.26
CA LEU A 47 -37.16 20.12 -1.55
C LEU A 47 -38.49 20.64 -0.99
N LEU A 48 -39.60 20.48 -1.73
CA LEU A 48 -40.94 20.84 -1.25
C LEU A 48 -41.46 19.90 -0.15
N GLY A 49 -41.03 18.64 -0.12
CA GLY A 49 -41.34 17.70 0.95
C GLY A 49 -40.68 18.07 2.27
N LEU A 50 -39.37 18.39 2.24
CA LEU A 50 -38.60 18.77 3.42
C LEU A 50 -39.10 20.08 4.05
N GLY A 51 -39.46 21.07 3.23
CA GLY A 51 -40.01 22.35 3.71
C GLY A 51 -41.33 22.23 4.47
N PHE A 52 -42.10 21.16 4.30
CA PHE A 52 -43.35 20.95 5.03
C PHE A 52 -43.14 20.32 6.43
N GLY A 53 -42.06 19.54 6.62
CA GLY A 53 -41.75 18.91 7.91
C GLY A 53 -41.31 19.90 8.99
N LEU A 54 -40.46 20.88 8.63
CA LEU A 54 -39.94 21.88 9.56
C LEU A 54 -41.02 22.84 10.11
N GLY A 55 -42.13 23.02 9.40
CA GLY A 55 -43.23 23.90 9.82
C GLY A 55 -44.11 23.37 10.97
N GLN A 56 -43.94 22.11 11.38
CA GLN A 56 -44.75 21.46 12.42
C GLN A 56 -44.10 21.44 13.81
N LEU A 57 -42.82 21.79 13.94
CA LEU A 57 -42.05 21.67 15.20
C LEU A 57 -41.88 23.00 15.97
N LEU A 58 -42.41 24.11 15.47
CA LEU A 58 -42.30 25.43 16.09
C LEU A 58 -43.69 26.02 16.39
N GLY A 59 -44.37 25.45 17.39
CA GLY A 59 -45.65 25.97 17.90
C GLY A 59 -46.03 25.43 19.27
N GLU A 60 -46.42 26.35 20.16
CA GLU A 60 -47.08 26.14 21.48
C GLU A 60 -46.20 25.52 22.61
N GLU A 61 -46.24 25.93 23.88
CA GLU A 61 -46.72 27.14 24.59
C GLU A 61 -46.06 27.15 26.00
N GLU A 62 -45.74 28.31 26.60
CA GLU A 62 -45.25 28.40 28.00
C GLU A 62 -46.41 28.42 29.02
N PRO A 63 -46.26 27.82 30.22
CA PRO A 63 -47.11 28.10 31.37
C PRO A 63 -46.38 28.83 32.53
N GLU A 64 -47.02 29.87 33.05
CA GLU A 64 -46.46 30.80 34.06
C GLU A 64 -46.97 30.51 35.50
N VAL A 65 -46.02 30.39 36.46
CA VAL A 65 -46.08 30.72 37.91
C VAL A 65 -47.15 30.12 38.85
N ALA A 66 -46.69 29.53 39.98
CA ALA A 66 -47.19 29.82 41.34
C ALA A 66 -46.25 29.32 42.47
N LEU A 67 -45.93 30.19 43.45
CA LEU A 67 -45.48 29.84 44.81
C LEU A 67 -46.61 30.19 45.80
N PRO A 68 -46.76 29.51 46.96
CA PRO A 68 -46.23 30.13 48.19
C PRO A 68 -45.85 29.19 49.38
N GLN A 69 -44.73 29.55 50.02
CA GLN A 69 -44.45 29.66 51.48
C GLN A 69 -44.41 28.45 52.46
N GLU A 70 -43.71 28.74 53.57
CA GLU A 70 -43.08 27.93 54.63
C GLU A 70 -44.03 27.26 55.65
N ASP A 71 -43.55 26.24 56.38
CA ASP A 71 -43.40 26.29 57.86
C ASP A 71 -42.73 25.03 58.49
N THR A 72 -41.58 25.27 59.15
CA THR A 72 -41.06 24.72 60.45
C THR A 72 -40.90 23.21 60.82
N GLU A 73 -39.77 22.94 61.51
CA GLU A 73 -39.47 21.89 62.53
C GLU A 73 -39.38 20.39 62.13
N ALA A 74 -38.56 19.51 62.74
CA ALA A 74 -37.36 19.61 63.60
C ALA A 74 -36.72 18.20 63.82
N SER A 75 -35.40 18.15 64.16
CA SER A 75 -34.62 17.01 64.71
C SER A 75 -34.67 15.66 63.93
N GLU A 76 -33.90 14.58 64.14
CA GLU A 76 -32.73 14.14 64.95
C GLU A 76 -32.13 12.95 64.13
N GLU A 77 -30.87 12.47 64.18
CA GLU A 77 -29.66 12.67 65.01
C GLU A 77 -28.41 12.25 64.16
N VAL A 78 -27.18 12.25 64.70
CA VAL A 78 -25.96 11.59 64.14
C VAL A 78 -25.33 10.73 65.25
N PRO A 79 -24.72 9.57 64.92
CA PRO A 79 -23.36 9.36 65.41
C PRO A 79 -22.38 8.78 64.38
N GLU A 80 -21.15 9.30 64.43
CA GLU A 80 -19.92 8.74 63.88
C GLU A 80 -19.46 7.53 64.73
N GLU A 81 -18.64 6.62 64.20
CA GLU A 81 -17.40 6.11 64.82
C GLU A 81 -16.49 5.48 63.74
N GLU A 82 -15.50 6.26 63.29
CA GLU A 82 -14.02 6.04 63.23
C GLU A 82 -13.38 4.63 63.04
N PRO A 83 -12.08 4.58 62.61
CA PRO A 83 -11.50 3.45 61.86
C PRO A 83 -10.49 2.56 62.64
N VAL A 84 -9.95 1.53 61.96
CA VAL A 84 -8.74 0.79 62.41
C VAL A 84 -7.83 0.44 61.22
N GLU A 85 -6.54 0.79 61.31
CA GLU A 85 -5.46 0.42 60.38
C GLU A 85 -4.90 -1.00 60.67
N ALA A 86 -4.32 -1.66 59.65
CA ALA A 86 -2.96 -2.27 59.70
C ALA A 86 -2.60 -3.08 58.44
N GLU A 87 -1.42 -2.80 57.88
CA GLU A 87 -0.68 -3.62 56.90
C GLU A 87 0.13 -4.76 57.59
N PRO A 88 1.03 -5.49 56.91
CA PRO A 88 0.91 -6.24 55.64
C PRO A 88 1.31 -7.73 55.83
N ALA A 89 1.32 -8.52 54.74
CA ALA A 89 2.12 -9.74 54.65
C ALA A 89 2.60 -9.99 53.21
N GLU A 90 3.90 -10.25 53.07
CA GLU A 90 4.58 -10.64 51.83
C GLU A 90 4.33 -12.13 51.51
N GLU A 91 4.30 -12.51 50.23
CA GLU A 91 4.78 -13.82 49.79
C GLU A 91 5.24 -13.74 48.32
N GLU A 92 6.43 -14.26 48.03
CA GLU A 92 7.15 -14.04 46.76
C GLU A 92 7.12 -15.25 45.80
N MET A 93 7.48 -14.98 44.54
CA MET A 93 8.08 -15.90 43.55
C MET A 93 7.17 -16.93 42.82
N PRO A 94 7.62 -17.49 41.67
CA PRO A 94 8.83 -17.18 40.90
C PRO A 94 8.62 -16.74 39.43
N VAL A 95 9.66 -16.10 38.90
CA VAL A 95 9.96 -15.98 37.46
C VAL A 95 10.67 -17.26 37.00
N GLU A 96 10.37 -17.79 35.81
CA GLU A 96 11.21 -18.79 35.14
C GLU A 96 11.95 -18.16 33.94
N GLU A 97 13.29 -18.21 33.98
CA GLU A 97 14.16 -17.93 32.83
C GLU A 97 14.32 -19.22 31.99
N PRO A 98 14.44 -19.13 30.65
CA PRO A 98 14.95 -20.24 29.86
C PRO A 98 16.49 -20.31 29.96
N GLU A 99 17.01 -21.38 30.57
CA GLU A 99 18.45 -21.60 30.70
C GLU A 99 19.18 -21.68 29.35
N THR A 100 20.36 -21.07 29.30
CA THR A 100 21.36 -21.32 28.24
C THR A 100 22.13 -22.60 28.54
N GLN A 101 22.05 -23.61 27.68
CA GLN A 101 22.97 -24.76 27.72
C GLN A 101 23.95 -24.75 26.56
N VAL A 102 25.15 -24.27 26.88
CA VAL A 102 26.36 -24.47 26.09
C VAL A 102 26.72 -25.96 26.14
N SER A 103 26.78 -26.63 24.98
CA SER A 103 27.39 -27.95 24.86
C SER A 103 28.68 -27.84 24.06
N SER A 104 29.79 -28.16 24.72
CA SER A 104 31.14 -28.14 24.17
C SER A 104 31.66 -29.55 23.94
N GLU A 105 32.01 -29.91 22.70
CA GLU A 105 32.96 -30.99 22.43
C GLU A 105 34.00 -30.53 21.39
N GLU A 106 35.26 -30.85 21.67
CA GLU A 106 36.46 -30.44 20.92
C GLU A 106 36.89 -31.52 19.89
N PRO A 107 37.84 -31.23 18.98
CA PRO A 107 37.99 -31.96 17.72
C PRO A 107 38.77 -33.28 17.81
N VAL A 108 38.59 -34.14 16.81
CA VAL A 108 39.37 -35.37 16.62
C VAL A 108 40.15 -35.32 15.31
N GLU A 109 41.48 -35.50 15.38
CA GLU A 109 42.37 -35.63 14.22
C GLU A 109 42.06 -36.90 13.38
N GLY A 110 42.18 -36.82 12.05
CA GLY A 110 41.56 -37.81 11.15
C GLY A 110 42.31 -38.27 9.89
N THR A 111 43.60 -37.95 9.70
CA THR A 111 44.53 -38.60 8.75
C THR A 111 44.30 -38.50 7.22
N VAL A 112 45.38 -38.17 6.51
CA VAL A 112 45.53 -38.18 5.05
C VAL A 112 45.53 -39.61 4.45
N THR A 113 44.84 -39.82 3.32
CA THR A 113 45.31 -40.76 2.28
C THR A 113 45.27 -40.11 0.89
N LYS A 114 46.00 -40.71 -0.07
CA LYS A 114 46.61 -40.04 -1.21
C LYS A 114 46.19 -40.67 -2.54
N ALA A 115 45.81 -39.79 -3.48
CA ALA A 115 45.80 -39.92 -4.94
C ALA A 115 45.99 -41.31 -5.60
N GLU A 116 45.04 -41.67 -6.47
CA GLU A 116 45.34 -42.37 -7.73
C GLU A 116 45.00 -41.49 -8.94
N ASN A 117 45.67 -41.77 -10.06
CA ASN A 117 45.85 -40.88 -11.20
C ASN A 117 45.41 -41.58 -12.48
N ILE A 118 44.40 -41.05 -13.18
CA ILE A 118 43.92 -41.62 -14.46
C ILE A 118 43.78 -40.51 -15.52
N THR A 119 44.88 -40.34 -16.26
CA THR A 119 44.99 -40.00 -17.70
C THR A 119 43.87 -39.21 -18.40
N HIS A 120 44.21 -38.02 -18.89
CA HIS A 120 43.51 -37.35 -20.01
C HIS A 120 43.54 -38.18 -21.30
N PRO A 121 42.52 -37.98 -22.15
CA PRO A 121 42.76 -37.73 -23.57
C PRO A 121 42.00 -36.51 -24.13
N SER A 122 42.76 -35.62 -24.79
CA SER A 122 42.44 -34.87 -26.02
C SER A 122 41.08 -34.14 -26.14
N ASP A 123 41.17 -32.80 -26.15
CA ASP A 123 40.53 -31.89 -27.10
C ASP A 123 39.00 -32.02 -27.31
N GLN A 124 38.26 -31.35 -26.43
CA GLN A 124 37.01 -30.68 -26.81
C GLN A 124 37.18 -29.19 -26.53
N GLU A 125 36.72 -28.34 -27.44
CA GLU A 125 36.67 -26.89 -27.23
C GLU A 125 35.66 -26.62 -26.10
N GLU A 126 36.18 -26.42 -24.90
CA GLU A 126 35.38 -26.10 -23.72
C GLU A 126 34.72 -24.75 -23.95
N LYS A 127 33.42 -24.80 -24.27
CA LYS A 127 32.57 -23.62 -24.33
C LYS A 127 32.56 -23.02 -22.93
N VAL A 128 33.32 -21.94 -22.73
CA VAL A 128 33.47 -21.31 -21.42
C VAL A 128 32.12 -20.70 -21.02
N GLU A 129 31.32 -21.49 -20.32
CA GLU A 129 30.16 -20.98 -19.60
C GLU A 129 30.68 -19.95 -18.58
N PRO A 130 30.10 -18.75 -18.51
CA PRO A 130 30.53 -17.74 -17.55
C PRO A 130 30.40 -18.32 -16.15
N LYS A 131 31.47 -18.22 -15.34
CA LYS A 131 31.42 -18.66 -13.95
C LYS A 131 30.34 -17.88 -13.22
N LYS A 132 29.24 -18.56 -12.89
CA LYS A 132 28.13 -18.03 -12.09
C LYS A 132 28.71 -17.39 -10.82
N LYS A 133 28.48 -16.09 -10.62
CA LYS A 133 28.94 -15.36 -9.43
C LYS A 133 28.34 -16.00 -8.16
N ASP A 134 29.03 -15.88 -7.03
CA ASP A 134 28.42 -16.22 -5.74
C ASP A 134 27.31 -15.22 -5.44
N LYS A 135 26.08 -15.71 -5.27
CA LYS A 135 24.89 -14.88 -5.00
C LYS A 135 25.06 -14.02 -3.75
N THR A 136 25.77 -14.52 -2.74
CA THR A 136 26.06 -13.77 -1.51
C THR A 136 26.95 -12.57 -1.79
N ALA A 137 27.89 -12.71 -2.74
CA ALA A 137 28.71 -11.62 -3.21
C ALA A 137 27.90 -10.66 -4.10
N VAL A 138 27.05 -11.16 -5.00
CA VAL A 138 26.16 -10.33 -5.84
C VAL A 138 25.25 -9.44 -4.99
N ILE A 139 24.59 -10.00 -3.96
CA ILE A 139 23.72 -9.25 -3.05
C ILE A 139 24.51 -8.14 -2.36
N LYS A 140 25.62 -8.48 -1.69
CA LYS A 140 26.44 -7.50 -0.94
C LYS A 140 27.04 -6.41 -1.82
N ASP A 141 27.46 -6.78 -3.02
CA ASP A 141 28.00 -5.87 -4.03
C ASP A 141 26.92 -4.89 -4.49
N ALA A 142 25.71 -5.38 -4.79
CA ALA A 142 24.59 -4.57 -5.25
C ALA A 142 24.00 -3.67 -4.15
N GLN A 143 23.88 -4.17 -2.93
CA GLN A 143 23.34 -3.47 -1.75
C GLN A 143 24.03 -2.11 -1.48
N SER A 144 25.30 -1.96 -1.82
CA SER A 144 26.04 -0.69 -1.68
C SER A 144 25.59 0.42 -2.64
N ARG A 145 24.79 0.07 -3.66
CA ARG A 145 24.34 0.92 -4.77
C ARG A 145 22.81 0.87 -4.96
N VAL A 146 22.10 0.36 -3.96
CA VAL A 146 20.64 0.41 -3.82
C VAL A 146 20.30 1.30 -2.64
N TYR A 147 19.33 2.20 -2.85
CA TYR A 147 18.99 3.30 -1.96
C TYR A 147 17.50 3.28 -1.67
N THR A 148 17.11 3.72 -0.47
CA THR A 148 15.72 4.07 -0.17
C THR A 148 15.46 5.46 -0.71
N ILE A 149 14.37 5.64 -1.45
CA ILE A 149 13.89 6.95 -1.90
C ILE A 149 12.77 7.36 -0.96
N LEU A 150 12.88 8.56 -0.39
CA LEU A 150 11.94 9.11 0.59
C LEU A 150 11.34 10.41 0.05
N THR A 151 10.02 10.51 0.10
CA THR A 151 9.22 11.70 -0.22
C THR A 151 8.29 12.01 0.96
N GLU A 152 7.59 13.14 0.92
CA GLU A 152 6.62 13.47 1.98
C GLU A 152 5.39 12.54 1.94
N GLY A 153 5.08 11.96 0.77
CA GLY A 153 3.93 11.07 0.55
C GLY A 153 4.26 9.57 0.62
N GLY A 154 5.50 9.18 0.88
CA GLY A 154 5.85 7.77 1.06
C GLY A 154 7.31 7.42 0.75
N GLN A 155 7.57 6.11 0.57
CA GLN A 155 8.90 5.59 0.28
C GLN A 155 8.92 4.52 -0.82
N GLY A 156 10.06 4.47 -1.51
CA GLY A 156 10.38 3.41 -2.47
C GLY A 156 11.87 3.09 -2.47
N SER A 157 12.33 2.50 -3.56
CA SER A 157 13.71 2.09 -3.78
C SER A 157 14.25 2.68 -5.07
N GLY A 158 15.58 2.74 -5.17
CA GLY A 158 16.27 3.11 -6.40
C GLY A 158 17.68 2.54 -6.45
N PHE A 159 18.34 2.63 -7.60
CA PHE A 159 19.71 2.13 -7.76
C PHE A 159 20.58 3.01 -8.66
N LEU A 160 21.89 3.01 -8.38
CA LEU A 160 22.86 3.83 -9.14
C LEU A 160 23.04 3.28 -10.56
N PHE A 161 22.72 4.13 -11.54
CA PHE A 161 22.71 3.83 -12.97
C PHE A 161 23.89 4.44 -13.73
N THR A 162 24.46 5.56 -13.27
CA THR A 162 25.67 6.17 -13.87
C THR A 162 26.69 6.64 -12.83
N GLU A 163 27.95 6.75 -13.25
CA GLU A 163 29.03 7.37 -12.45
C GLU A 163 28.78 8.87 -12.15
N THR A 164 27.80 9.50 -12.78
CA THR A 164 27.42 10.90 -12.55
C THR A 164 26.28 11.04 -11.53
N GLY A 165 26.16 10.09 -10.59
CA GLY A 165 25.18 10.15 -9.50
C GLY A 165 23.72 10.00 -9.93
N MET A 166 23.44 9.41 -11.10
CA MET A 166 22.06 9.19 -11.54
C MET A 166 21.48 7.91 -10.93
N VAL A 167 20.33 8.02 -10.26
CA VAL A 167 19.62 6.93 -9.59
C VAL A 167 18.29 6.67 -10.31
N VAL A 168 18.06 5.43 -10.73
CA VAL A 168 16.80 5.00 -11.35
C VAL A 168 15.80 4.60 -10.28
N THR A 169 14.53 4.94 -10.47
CA THR A 169 13.40 4.52 -9.63
C THR A 169 12.10 4.48 -10.47
N ASN A 170 10.96 4.16 -9.85
CA ASN A 170 9.64 4.24 -10.47
C ASN A 170 9.10 5.68 -10.48
N ALA A 171 8.15 5.99 -11.37
CA ALA A 171 7.56 7.33 -11.45
C ALA A 171 6.60 7.59 -10.28
N HIS A 172 5.79 6.61 -9.88
CA HIS A 172 4.87 6.74 -8.74
C HIS A 172 5.60 7.04 -7.41
N VAL A 173 6.83 6.56 -7.23
CA VAL A 173 7.66 6.79 -6.03
C VAL A 173 8.03 8.27 -5.85
N VAL A 174 8.07 9.06 -6.93
CA VAL A 174 8.50 10.48 -6.90
C VAL A 174 7.45 11.43 -7.50
N SER A 175 6.24 10.94 -7.76
CA SER A 175 5.14 11.76 -8.26
C SER A 175 4.78 12.87 -7.28
N GLY A 176 4.53 14.09 -7.77
CA GLY A 176 4.31 15.28 -6.94
C GLY A 176 5.58 15.97 -6.43
N TYR A 177 6.76 15.33 -6.52
CA TYR A 177 8.00 15.82 -5.90
C TYR A 177 9.09 16.15 -6.93
N THR A 178 9.68 17.35 -6.82
CA THR A 178 10.85 17.75 -7.63
C THR A 178 12.19 17.49 -6.92
N ASP A 179 12.17 17.38 -5.59
CA ASP A 179 13.29 16.94 -4.75
C ASP A 179 12.84 15.80 -3.85
N VAL A 180 13.77 14.91 -3.53
CA VAL A 180 13.57 13.72 -2.72
C VAL A 180 14.80 13.49 -1.83
N ILE A 181 14.65 12.72 -0.76
CA ILE A 181 15.78 12.26 0.04
C ILE A 181 16.18 10.85 -0.41
N VAL A 182 17.48 10.65 -0.67
CA VAL A 182 18.05 9.37 -1.09
C VAL A 182 18.93 8.83 0.02
N ARG A 183 18.46 7.79 0.71
CA ARG A 183 19.12 7.17 1.86
C ARG A 183 19.92 5.94 1.43
N ASN A 184 21.19 5.87 1.83
CA ASN A 184 22.04 4.68 1.60
C ASN A 184 21.94 3.68 2.76
N ILE A 185 22.43 2.44 2.54
CA ILE A 185 22.42 1.31 3.50
C ILE A 185 23.06 1.57 4.89
N ASN A 186 23.69 2.72 5.10
CA ASN A 186 24.23 3.13 6.40
C ASN A 186 23.32 4.14 7.11
N GLY A 187 22.08 4.32 6.63
CA GLY A 187 21.15 5.36 7.11
C GLY A 187 21.58 6.79 6.78
N GLN A 188 22.50 7.00 5.83
CA GLN A 188 22.95 8.35 5.46
C GLN A 188 22.09 8.92 4.33
N ASP A 189 21.50 10.08 4.60
CA ASP A 189 20.69 10.86 3.66
C ASP A 189 21.52 11.75 2.74
N HIS A 190 21.04 11.85 1.50
CA HIS A 190 21.56 12.75 0.45
C HIS A 190 20.38 13.42 -0.24
N GLU A 191 20.52 14.71 -0.57
CA GLU A 191 19.55 15.44 -1.39
C GLU A 191 19.60 14.91 -2.84
N GLY A 192 18.43 14.55 -3.39
CA GLY A 192 18.28 14.18 -4.79
C GLY A 192 17.25 15.07 -5.49
N THR A 193 17.54 15.48 -6.73
CA THR A 193 16.59 16.22 -7.58
C THR A 193 16.09 15.31 -8.68
N VAL A 194 14.77 15.29 -8.91
CA VAL A 194 14.18 14.54 -10.04
C VAL A 194 14.58 15.24 -11.35
N VAL A 195 15.28 14.52 -12.22
CA VAL A 195 15.83 14.99 -13.50
C VAL A 195 15.22 14.30 -14.73
N GLY A 196 14.33 13.34 -14.50
CA GLY A 196 13.52 12.70 -15.51
C GLY A 196 12.32 12.01 -14.86
N ILE A 197 11.13 12.19 -15.41
CA ILE A 197 9.93 11.45 -15.02
C ILE A 197 9.07 11.22 -16.27
N SER A 198 8.42 10.06 -16.33
CA SER A 198 7.60 9.65 -17.46
C SER A 198 6.14 9.56 -17.05
N ALA A 199 5.27 10.28 -17.77
CA ALA A 199 3.82 10.24 -17.55
C ALA A 199 3.12 9.00 -18.16
N GLU A 200 3.81 8.23 -19.00
CA GLU A 200 3.23 7.06 -19.68
C GLU A 200 3.75 5.73 -19.07
N SER A 201 5.08 5.59 -18.99
CA SER A 201 5.76 4.46 -18.34
C SER A 201 6.15 4.79 -16.90
N ASP A 202 6.04 3.85 -15.97
CA ASP A 202 6.38 4.01 -14.54
C ASP A 202 7.89 4.07 -14.25
N ILE A 203 8.59 5.08 -14.77
CA ILE A 203 10.03 5.30 -14.57
C ILE A 203 10.38 6.77 -14.28
N ALA A 204 11.35 6.95 -13.39
CA ALA A 204 11.97 8.23 -13.10
C ALA A 204 13.50 8.10 -12.92
N LEU A 205 14.16 9.25 -13.00
CA LEU A 205 15.60 9.40 -12.82
C LEU A 205 15.86 10.57 -11.86
N ILE A 206 16.62 10.30 -10.80
CA ILE A 206 17.03 11.26 -9.77
C ILE A 206 18.52 11.53 -9.95
N HIS A 207 18.96 12.78 -9.81
CA HIS A 207 20.38 13.15 -9.73
C HIS A 207 20.77 13.41 -8.27
N VAL A 208 21.83 12.73 -7.81
CA VAL A 208 22.36 12.84 -6.45
C VAL A 208 23.87 13.14 -6.54
N GLU A 209 24.23 14.41 -6.40
CA GLU A 209 25.61 14.90 -6.56
C GLU A 209 26.61 14.10 -5.70
N ALA A 210 26.22 13.75 -4.48
CA ALA A 210 27.02 13.01 -3.50
C ALA A 210 27.39 11.57 -3.93
N LEU A 211 26.73 11.01 -4.95
CA LEU A 211 27.01 9.67 -5.49
C LEU A 211 27.94 9.72 -6.73
N THR A 212 28.40 10.90 -7.13
CA THR A 212 29.31 11.07 -8.28
C THR A 212 30.65 10.38 -8.05
N GLY A 213 31.09 9.60 -9.05
CA GLY A 213 32.34 8.83 -9.02
C GLY A 213 32.21 7.45 -8.37
N ILE A 214 31.02 7.03 -7.96
CA ILE A 214 30.72 5.65 -7.58
C ILE A 214 30.42 4.84 -8.85
N GLU A 215 31.00 3.64 -8.95
CA GLU A 215 30.74 2.72 -10.07
C GLU A 215 29.27 2.23 -10.00
N PRO A 216 28.44 2.41 -11.05
CA PRO A 216 27.02 2.01 -11.03
C PRO A 216 26.84 0.48 -11.01
N LEU A 217 25.59 0.02 -10.96
CA LEU A 217 25.29 -1.38 -11.27
C LEU A 217 25.45 -1.63 -12.78
N GLU A 218 26.07 -2.75 -13.15
CA GLU A 218 26.10 -3.19 -14.55
C GLU A 218 24.67 -3.52 -15.02
N VAL A 219 24.34 -3.13 -16.25
CA VAL A 219 23.02 -3.34 -16.86
C VAL A 219 23.08 -4.41 -17.95
N GLU A 220 22.02 -5.21 -18.10
CA GLU A 220 21.85 -6.08 -19.25
C GLU A 220 20.97 -5.40 -20.31
N MET A 221 21.44 -5.44 -21.56
CA MET A 221 20.83 -4.73 -22.70
C MET A 221 20.05 -5.66 -23.61
N ALA A 222 20.02 -6.96 -23.30
CA ALA A 222 19.20 -7.96 -23.97
C ALA A 222 17.98 -8.33 -23.10
N ALA A 223 16.90 -8.77 -23.77
CA ALA A 223 15.80 -9.43 -23.10
C ALA A 223 16.28 -10.69 -22.37
N THR A 224 15.69 -10.96 -21.20
CA THR A 224 16.07 -12.07 -20.31
C THR A 224 15.09 -13.24 -20.46
N ASP A 225 15.62 -14.46 -20.55
CA ASP A 225 14.80 -15.67 -20.75
C ASP A 225 14.06 -16.11 -19.47
N VAL A 226 12.87 -16.67 -19.65
CA VAL A 226 12.09 -17.33 -18.57
C VAL A 226 12.88 -18.50 -17.97
N GLY A 227 12.87 -18.61 -16.65
CA GLY A 227 13.67 -19.56 -15.87
C GLY A 227 15.04 -19.02 -15.45
N THR A 228 15.38 -17.77 -15.82
CA THR A 228 16.50 -17.05 -15.23
C THR A 228 16.27 -16.90 -13.73
N GLU A 229 17.29 -17.23 -12.93
CA GLU A 229 17.27 -17.05 -11.48
C GLU A 229 17.56 -15.59 -11.17
N VAL A 230 16.71 -14.95 -10.36
CA VAL A 230 16.72 -13.51 -10.12
C VAL A 230 16.86 -13.16 -8.63
N ILE A 231 17.36 -11.95 -8.39
CA ILE A 231 17.47 -11.34 -7.06
C ILE A 231 16.80 -9.97 -7.16
N ALA A 232 15.69 -9.78 -6.45
CA ALA A 232 15.08 -8.45 -6.29
C ALA A 232 15.64 -7.79 -5.04
N LEU A 233 15.99 -6.50 -5.15
CA LEU A 233 16.50 -5.68 -4.05
C LEU A 233 15.63 -4.44 -3.87
N GLY A 234 15.45 -4.03 -2.62
CA GLY A 234 14.75 -2.80 -2.26
C GLY A 234 14.72 -2.57 -0.74
N SER A 235 13.92 -1.61 -0.31
CA SER A 235 13.80 -1.18 1.09
C SER A 235 12.35 -1.28 1.58
N PRO A 236 11.79 -2.51 1.71
CA PRO A 236 10.41 -2.70 2.14
C PRO A 236 10.21 -2.31 3.61
N SER A 237 9.10 -1.62 3.90
CA SER A 237 8.69 -1.23 5.27
C SER A 237 9.81 -0.59 6.13
N GLY A 238 10.68 0.22 5.51
CA GLY A 238 11.82 0.86 6.19
C GLY A 238 13.03 -0.07 6.45
N PHE A 239 12.93 -1.38 6.20
CA PHE A 239 14.06 -2.30 6.27
C PHE A 239 14.93 -2.16 5.01
N GLU A 240 15.88 -1.23 5.08
CA GLU A 240 16.82 -0.92 4.01
C GLU A 240 17.47 -2.18 3.40
N ASN A 241 17.52 -2.22 2.07
CA ASN A 241 18.34 -3.20 1.34
C ASN A 241 17.99 -4.68 1.58
N THR A 242 16.71 -5.00 1.76
CA THR A 242 16.20 -6.37 1.71
C THR A 242 16.42 -6.99 0.33
N ALA A 243 16.87 -8.25 0.30
CA ALA A 243 17.07 -9.02 -0.92
C ALA A 243 16.16 -10.27 -0.91
N SER A 244 15.32 -10.42 -1.92
CA SER A 244 14.56 -11.65 -2.18
C SER A 244 15.12 -12.38 -3.40
N MET A 245 14.97 -13.70 -3.45
CA MET A 245 15.39 -14.52 -4.59
C MET A 245 14.19 -15.24 -5.18
N GLY A 246 14.24 -15.49 -6.48
CA GLY A 246 13.25 -16.28 -7.21
C GLY A 246 13.70 -16.53 -8.63
N TYR A 247 12.74 -16.60 -9.54
CA TYR A 247 12.90 -16.81 -10.96
C TYR A 247 12.07 -15.80 -11.75
N LEU A 248 12.53 -15.48 -12.95
CA LEU A 248 11.70 -14.88 -13.99
C LEU A 248 10.75 -15.97 -14.51
N THR A 249 9.48 -15.88 -14.13
CA THR A 249 8.44 -16.89 -14.41
C THR A 249 7.62 -16.60 -15.66
N GLY A 250 7.64 -15.35 -16.15
CA GLY A 250 6.99 -14.95 -17.39
C GLY A 250 7.55 -13.65 -17.98
N ILE A 251 7.34 -13.47 -19.27
CA ILE A 251 7.64 -12.27 -20.06
C ILE A 251 6.37 -11.83 -20.81
N ASP A 252 6.46 -10.73 -21.55
CA ASP A 252 5.42 -10.25 -22.47
C ASP A 252 4.05 -10.07 -21.76
N ARG A 253 4.08 -9.41 -20.59
CA ARG A 253 2.88 -9.04 -19.84
C ARG A 253 2.54 -7.58 -20.08
N ASP A 254 1.27 -7.31 -20.33
CA ASP A 254 0.75 -5.95 -20.56
C ASP A 254 -0.31 -5.62 -19.51
N PHE A 255 -0.16 -4.49 -18.83
CA PHE A 255 -1.11 -4.00 -17.81
C PHE A 255 -1.30 -2.49 -17.93
N TYR A 256 -2.41 -2.00 -17.35
CA TYR A 256 -2.67 -0.59 -17.21
C TYR A 256 -3.15 -0.32 -15.78
N GLN A 257 -2.38 0.47 -15.03
CA GLN A 257 -2.63 0.84 -13.64
C GLN A 257 -1.94 2.21 -13.42
N GLU A 258 -2.68 3.29 -13.71
CA GLU A 258 -2.20 4.68 -13.90
C GLU A 258 -1.22 4.83 -15.08
N PHE A 259 -0.13 4.08 -15.02
CA PHE A 259 0.87 3.92 -16.07
C PHE A 259 0.52 2.78 -17.03
N THR A 260 1.10 2.84 -18.22
CA THR A 260 1.08 1.75 -19.21
C THR A 260 2.32 0.88 -19.04
N TYR A 261 2.10 -0.38 -18.69
CA TYR A 261 3.15 -1.37 -18.55
C TYR A 261 3.10 -2.31 -19.76
N GLU A 262 4.09 -2.24 -20.65
CA GLU A 262 4.18 -3.13 -21.82
C GLU A 262 5.35 -4.11 -21.70
N ASN A 263 5.11 -5.36 -22.10
CA ASN A 263 6.08 -6.46 -22.16
C ASN A 263 6.85 -6.73 -20.85
N ILE A 264 6.24 -6.48 -19.68
CA ILE A 264 6.94 -6.56 -18.40
C ILE A 264 7.26 -7.99 -17.98
N TYR A 265 8.29 -8.12 -17.13
CA TYR A 265 8.67 -9.38 -16.52
C TYR A 265 7.74 -9.72 -15.35
N GLN A 266 7.43 -11.00 -15.25
CA GLN A 266 6.74 -11.62 -14.12
C GLN A 266 7.77 -12.47 -13.34
N ILE A 267 7.78 -12.34 -12.02
CA ILE A 267 8.71 -13.04 -11.12
C ILE A 267 7.97 -13.72 -9.95
N ASP A 268 8.57 -14.75 -9.36
CA ASP A 268 8.13 -15.34 -8.08
C ASP A 268 9.01 -14.92 -6.88
N ALA A 269 9.99 -14.03 -7.11
CA ALA A 269 10.72 -13.40 -6.02
C ALA A 269 9.79 -12.45 -5.25
N ALA A 270 9.74 -12.59 -3.93
CA ALA A 270 8.86 -11.78 -3.10
C ALA A 270 9.16 -10.28 -3.23
N LEU A 271 8.15 -9.50 -3.60
CA LEU A 271 8.14 -8.04 -3.54
C LEU A 271 7.14 -7.60 -2.46
N ALA A 272 7.42 -6.48 -1.81
CA ALA A 272 6.56 -5.87 -0.78
C ALA A 272 6.58 -4.34 -0.91
N PRO A 273 5.61 -3.60 -0.32
CA PRO A 273 5.60 -2.13 -0.34
C PRO A 273 6.95 -1.53 0.06
N GLY A 274 7.46 -0.60 -0.75
CA GLY A 274 8.83 -0.07 -0.67
C GLY A 274 9.86 -0.76 -1.58
N SER A 275 9.54 -1.88 -2.23
CA SER A 275 10.43 -2.53 -3.24
C SER A 275 10.41 -1.84 -4.60
N SER A 276 9.35 -1.07 -4.90
CA SER A 276 9.19 -0.32 -6.15
C SER A 276 10.39 0.57 -6.47
N GLY A 277 10.86 0.54 -7.70
CA GLY A 277 12.02 1.28 -8.20
C GLY A 277 13.38 0.61 -7.93
N GLY A 278 13.42 -0.42 -7.07
CA GLY A 278 14.62 -1.20 -6.80
C GLY A 278 15.01 -2.11 -7.98
N PRO A 279 16.25 -2.61 -8.07
CA PRO A 279 16.68 -3.41 -9.21
C PRO A 279 16.24 -4.88 -9.09
N LEU A 280 15.91 -5.46 -10.24
CA LEU A 280 15.88 -6.90 -10.46
C LEU A 280 17.21 -7.31 -11.11
N LEU A 281 17.97 -8.19 -10.46
CA LEU A 281 19.26 -8.69 -10.95
C LEU A 281 19.15 -10.12 -11.48
N ASP A 282 19.92 -10.44 -12.53
CA ASP A 282 20.27 -11.82 -12.86
C ASP A 282 21.24 -12.36 -11.79
N ALA A 283 20.87 -13.46 -11.13
CA ALA A 283 21.63 -14.02 -10.00
C ALA A 283 22.99 -14.64 -10.38
N GLY A 284 23.24 -14.87 -11.68
CA GLY A 284 24.49 -15.47 -12.16
C GLY A 284 25.53 -14.46 -12.63
N THR A 285 25.09 -13.34 -13.18
CA THR A 285 25.91 -12.25 -13.71
C THR A 285 25.96 -11.05 -12.76
N GLY A 286 24.95 -10.87 -11.90
CA GLY A 286 24.79 -9.70 -11.03
C GLY A 286 24.41 -8.42 -11.76
N LYS A 287 23.99 -8.49 -13.03
CA LYS A 287 23.53 -7.33 -13.80
C LYS A 287 22.07 -7.04 -13.53
N VAL A 288 21.69 -5.76 -13.60
CA VAL A 288 20.29 -5.33 -13.60
C VAL A 288 19.63 -5.72 -14.92
N ILE A 289 18.55 -6.51 -14.82
CA ILE A 289 17.70 -6.92 -15.95
C ILE A 289 16.37 -6.17 -15.96
N GLY A 290 15.94 -5.62 -14.81
CA GLY A 290 14.68 -4.90 -14.68
C GLY A 290 14.62 -3.97 -13.46
N ILE A 291 13.55 -3.19 -13.40
CA ILE A 291 13.18 -2.28 -12.31
C ILE A 291 11.93 -2.89 -11.66
N ASN A 292 12.01 -3.27 -10.38
CA ASN A 292 10.87 -3.83 -9.64
C ASN A 292 9.75 -2.79 -9.62
N SER A 293 8.54 -3.17 -10.03
CA SER A 293 7.32 -2.36 -9.86
C SER A 293 6.27 -3.28 -9.25
N LEU A 294 5.81 -2.94 -8.04
CA LEU A 294 4.95 -3.79 -7.22
C LEU A 294 3.51 -3.74 -7.74
N LEU A 295 3.24 -4.48 -8.81
CA LEU A 295 1.90 -4.62 -9.39
C LEU A 295 1.20 -5.82 -8.74
N PHE A 296 0.00 -5.60 -8.22
CA PHE A 296 -0.86 -6.63 -7.62
C PHE A 296 -2.03 -6.98 -8.56
N PRO A 297 -1.89 -7.97 -9.46
CA PRO A 297 -3.05 -8.65 -10.01
C PRO A 297 -3.64 -9.60 -8.95
N GLU A 298 -4.96 -9.64 -8.88
CA GLU A 298 -5.77 -10.46 -7.96
C GLU A 298 -5.16 -11.85 -7.64
N GLY A 299 -4.86 -12.10 -6.36
CA GLY A 299 -4.95 -13.45 -5.76
C GLY A 299 -3.72 -14.37 -5.73
N ASP A 300 -2.50 -13.94 -6.07
CA ASP A 300 -1.29 -14.79 -5.92
C ASP A 300 0.00 -13.99 -5.67
N SER A 301 1.02 -14.62 -5.08
CA SER A 301 2.32 -14.01 -4.73
C SER A 301 3.24 -13.79 -5.94
N ILE A 302 2.81 -12.93 -6.88
CA ILE A 302 3.50 -12.68 -8.15
C ILE A 302 4.05 -11.25 -8.16
N GLY A 303 5.36 -11.12 -8.35
CA GLY A 303 6.01 -9.82 -8.55
C GLY A 303 6.12 -9.44 -10.02
N PHE A 304 6.33 -8.16 -10.30
CA PHE A 304 6.56 -7.65 -11.65
C PHE A 304 7.76 -6.72 -11.73
N SER A 305 8.34 -6.60 -12.93
CA SER A 305 9.46 -5.69 -13.18
C SER A 305 9.47 -5.16 -14.60
N ILE A 306 9.71 -3.86 -14.74
CA ILE A 306 9.88 -3.18 -16.02
C ILE A 306 11.25 -3.59 -16.60
N PRO A 307 11.34 -4.14 -17.82
CA PRO A 307 12.62 -4.59 -18.37
C PRO A 307 13.56 -3.41 -18.60
N LEU A 308 14.75 -3.41 -17.99
CA LEU A 308 15.60 -2.21 -17.99
C LEU A 308 16.06 -1.84 -19.42
N TYR A 309 16.31 -2.86 -20.26
CA TYR A 309 16.73 -2.65 -21.64
C TYR A 309 15.68 -1.89 -22.49
N SER A 310 14.39 -1.98 -22.18
CA SER A 310 13.34 -1.28 -22.92
C SER A 310 13.25 0.21 -22.55
N MET A 311 13.72 0.56 -21.35
CA MET A 311 13.72 1.92 -20.80
C MET A 311 15.07 2.64 -20.95
N TYR A 312 16.15 1.91 -21.27
CA TYR A 312 17.52 2.42 -21.26
C TYR A 312 17.72 3.70 -22.09
N ASP A 313 17.20 3.75 -23.33
CA ASP A 313 17.37 4.92 -24.21
C ASP A 313 16.74 6.20 -23.63
N GLN A 314 15.65 6.06 -22.86
CA GLN A 314 14.98 7.17 -22.17
C GLN A 314 15.77 7.62 -20.93
N LEU A 315 16.24 6.67 -20.12
CA LEU A 315 17.07 6.95 -18.95
C LEU A 315 18.42 7.60 -19.34
N ASP A 316 19.06 7.10 -20.40
CA ASP A 316 20.28 7.67 -20.98
C ASP A 316 20.05 9.06 -21.59
N ALA A 317 18.90 9.30 -22.22
CA ALA A 317 18.53 10.62 -22.75
C ALA A 317 18.38 11.66 -21.63
N TRP A 318 17.71 11.32 -20.53
CA TRP A 318 17.59 12.18 -19.33
C TRP A 318 18.94 12.37 -18.62
N ALA A 319 19.75 11.32 -18.48
CA ALA A 319 21.09 11.45 -17.89
C ALA A 319 22.00 12.41 -18.67
N LYS A 320 21.84 12.49 -20.00
CA LYS A 320 22.56 13.42 -20.88
C LYS A 320 21.93 14.80 -20.97
N ASN A 321 20.61 14.90 -20.87
CA ASN A 321 19.83 16.13 -20.96
C ASN A 321 18.74 16.11 -19.88
N PRO A 322 19.08 16.45 -18.62
CA PRO A 322 18.12 16.55 -17.53
C PRO A 322 16.90 17.40 -17.90
N MET A 323 15.72 16.94 -17.49
CA MET A 323 14.53 17.78 -17.45
C MET A 323 14.74 18.94 -16.48
N SER A 324 14.13 20.09 -16.76
CA SER A 324 14.09 21.17 -15.78
C SER A 324 13.05 20.86 -14.71
N ARG A 325 13.18 21.49 -13.54
CA ARG A 325 12.23 21.30 -12.43
C ARG A 325 10.80 21.66 -12.83
N GLU A 326 10.65 22.68 -13.67
CA GLU A 326 9.36 23.11 -14.22
C GLU A 326 8.78 22.02 -15.13
N ALA A 327 9.59 21.40 -16.00
CA ALA A 327 9.13 20.33 -16.87
C ALA A 327 8.80 19.03 -16.12
N VAL A 328 9.43 18.78 -14.96
CA VAL A 328 9.04 17.70 -14.03
C VAL A 328 7.73 18.05 -13.34
N ALA A 329 7.58 19.27 -12.83
CA ALA A 329 6.35 19.72 -12.16
C ALA A 329 5.15 19.82 -13.11
N GLU A 330 5.35 20.12 -14.39
CA GLU A 330 4.31 20.09 -15.44
C GLU A 330 3.73 18.68 -15.69
N ILE A 331 4.38 17.61 -15.21
CA ILE A 331 3.86 16.24 -15.27
C ILE A 331 2.95 15.90 -14.07
N PHE A 332 3.05 16.60 -12.93
CA PHE A 332 2.18 16.35 -11.78
C PHE A 332 0.68 16.52 -12.08
N PRO A 333 0.21 17.58 -12.77
CA PRO A 333 -1.20 17.66 -13.14
C PRO A 333 -1.64 16.59 -14.15
N VAL A 334 -0.73 15.79 -14.74
CA VAL A 334 -1.11 14.60 -15.55
C VAL A 334 -1.50 13.42 -14.65
N TYR A 335 -1.01 13.37 -13.41
CA TYR A 335 -1.45 12.41 -12.41
C TYR A 335 -2.73 12.88 -11.71
N ASP A 336 -2.86 14.19 -11.41
CA ASP A 336 -4.11 14.76 -10.88
C ASP A 336 -5.28 14.67 -11.89
N ASP A 337 -5.01 14.87 -13.20
CA ASP A 337 -6.06 14.78 -14.24
C ASP A 337 -6.56 13.36 -14.51
N PHE A 338 -5.99 12.31 -13.90
CA PHE A 338 -6.50 10.95 -14.10
C PHE A 338 -7.76 10.63 -13.26
N ASP A 339 -8.09 11.46 -12.26
CA ASP A 339 -9.36 11.37 -11.51
C ASP A 339 -10.21 12.67 -11.54
N SER A 340 -9.81 13.68 -12.31
CA SER A 340 -10.46 15.01 -12.37
C SER A 340 -11.85 15.06 -13.08
N ASN A 341 -12.60 13.96 -13.07
CA ASN A 341 -13.98 13.91 -13.57
C ASN A 341 -15.04 13.90 -12.43
N TYR A 342 -14.62 14.13 -11.19
CA TYR A 342 -15.44 14.75 -10.14
C TYR A 342 -15.18 16.27 -10.11
N GLU A 343 -16.15 17.05 -10.57
CA GLU A 343 -16.25 18.48 -10.24
C GLU A 343 -16.69 18.57 -8.78
N ASP A 344 -15.87 19.11 -7.87
CA ASP A 344 -16.37 19.79 -6.66
C ASP A 344 -15.37 20.87 -6.16
N GLU A 345 -15.85 21.74 -5.27
CA GLU A 345 -15.41 23.14 -5.14
C GLU A 345 -14.20 23.35 -4.19
N ASP A 346 -13.27 24.23 -4.59
CA ASP A 346 -12.30 25.00 -3.79
C ASP A 346 -11.86 24.40 -2.43
N TYR A 347 -11.04 23.34 -2.42
CA TYR A 347 -10.27 22.91 -1.23
C TYR A 347 -8.83 23.43 -1.28
N GLU A 348 -8.59 24.58 -0.65
CA GLU A 348 -7.24 25.17 -0.49
C GLU A 348 -6.53 24.46 0.69
N PHE A 349 -5.64 23.52 0.39
CA PHE A 349 -4.94 22.70 1.39
C PHE A 349 -3.97 23.57 2.22
N ASP A 350 -4.34 23.86 3.47
CA ASP A 350 -3.51 24.61 4.40
C ASP A 350 -2.43 23.70 5.03
N TYR A 351 -1.19 23.81 4.55
CA TYR A 351 0.01 23.13 5.08
C TYR A 351 0.43 23.65 6.49
N SER A 352 -0.53 23.97 7.35
CA SER A 352 -0.34 24.63 8.65
C SER A 352 -1.13 23.96 9.78
N THR A 353 -1.19 22.64 9.80
CA THR A 353 -1.77 21.88 10.92
C THR A 353 -0.66 21.22 11.76
N THR A 354 -0.71 21.47 13.07
CA THR A 354 0.09 20.76 14.06
C THR A 354 -0.29 19.28 14.07
N HIS A 355 0.70 18.39 13.99
CA HIS A 355 0.54 16.93 14.12
C HIS A 355 0.18 16.55 15.56
N GLU A 356 -1.02 16.93 16.01
CA GLU A 356 -1.57 16.65 17.33
C GLU A 356 -2.93 15.97 17.16
N PHE A 357 -3.28 15.09 18.11
CA PHE A 357 -4.61 14.51 18.16
C PHE A 357 -5.63 15.61 18.51
N THR A 358 -6.58 15.86 17.61
CA THR A 358 -7.71 16.75 17.85
C THR A 358 -9.02 15.99 17.61
N GLU A 359 -10.12 16.43 18.23
CA GLU A 359 -11.44 15.82 17.98
C GLU A 359 -11.84 15.92 16.51
N GLU A 360 -11.42 16.98 15.81
CA GLU A 360 -11.66 17.22 14.39
C GLU A 360 -10.89 16.23 13.51
N SER A 361 -9.56 16.14 13.65
CA SER A 361 -8.74 15.23 12.82
C SER A 361 -9.04 13.76 13.09
N LEU A 362 -9.39 13.39 14.33
CA LEU A 362 -9.82 12.04 14.68
C LEU A 362 -11.21 11.70 14.12
N THR A 363 -12.11 12.68 14.03
CA THR A 363 -13.42 12.53 13.38
C THR A 363 -13.25 12.29 11.89
N GLU A 364 -12.49 13.16 11.21
CA GLU A 364 -12.21 13.04 9.77
C GLU A 364 -11.58 11.69 9.43
N PHE A 365 -10.56 11.28 10.18
CA PHE A 365 -9.87 10.00 9.97
C PHE A 365 -10.80 8.78 10.14
N VAL A 366 -11.67 8.75 11.15
CA VAL A 366 -12.60 7.62 11.36
C VAL A 366 -13.70 7.59 10.31
N VAL A 367 -14.18 8.74 9.85
CA VAL A 367 -15.13 8.83 8.73
C VAL A 367 -14.47 8.32 7.44
N SER A 368 -13.28 8.82 7.08
CA SER A 368 -12.53 8.34 5.91
C SER A 368 -12.24 6.84 5.98
N TYR A 369 -11.80 6.33 7.13
CA TYR A 369 -11.60 4.90 7.32
C TYR A 369 -12.88 4.09 7.06
N GLN A 370 -14.06 4.56 7.49
CA GLN A 370 -15.30 3.83 7.23
C GLN A 370 -15.63 3.81 5.73
N GLU A 371 -15.43 4.91 5.00
CA GLU A 371 -15.64 4.96 3.55
C GLU A 371 -14.71 3.98 2.81
N PHE A 372 -13.43 3.97 3.16
CA PHE A 372 -12.46 3.00 2.62
C PHE A 372 -12.76 1.56 3.04
N TYR A 373 -13.30 1.33 4.24
CA TYR A 373 -13.71 0.01 4.69
C TYR A 373 -14.97 -0.50 3.97
N GLU A 374 -15.95 0.36 3.70
CA GLU A 374 -17.09 0.02 2.85
C GLU A 374 -16.62 -0.37 1.44
N LEU A 375 -15.70 0.40 0.85
CA LEU A 375 -15.12 0.10 -0.45
C LEU A 375 -14.35 -1.22 -0.45
N ALA A 376 -13.55 -1.50 0.59
CA ALA A 376 -12.84 -2.76 0.78
C ALA A 376 -13.77 -3.98 0.83
N LEU A 377 -14.95 -3.82 1.44
CA LEU A 377 -15.97 -4.88 1.51
C LEU A 377 -16.79 -5.02 0.22
N GLN A 378 -16.95 -3.95 -0.56
CA GLN A 378 -17.69 -3.97 -1.83
C GLN A 378 -16.87 -4.56 -2.99
N GLU A 379 -15.58 -4.23 -3.07
CA GLU A 379 -14.65 -4.74 -4.08
C GLU A 379 -13.94 -6.04 -3.65
N GLU A 380 -14.23 -6.53 -2.43
CA GLU A 380 -13.61 -7.73 -1.82
C GLU A 380 -12.07 -7.65 -1.74
N ASP A 381 -11.52 -6.44 -1.53
CA ASP A 381 -10.09 -6.13 -1.56
C ASP A 381 -9.62 -5.34 -0.32
N PHE A 382 -8.63 -5.87 0.40
CA PHE A 382 -8.03 -5.24 1.58
C PHE A 382 -7.19 -3.99 1.25
N TYR A 383 -6.80 -3.79 -0.02
CA TYR A 383 -6.00 -2.66 -0.49
C TYR A 383 -6.48 -1.30 0.04
N TYR A 384 -7.80 -1.06 0.04
CA TYR A 384 -8.39 0.23 0.39
C TYR A 384 -8.16 0.65 1.84
N VAL A 385 -8.01 -0.30 2.77
CA VAL A 385 -7.81 -0.02 4.21
C VAL A 385 -6.39 -0.29 4.70
N GLN A 386 -5.53 -0.98 3.93
CA GLN A 386 -4.23 -1.46 4.41
C GLN A 386 -3.32 -0.36 4.98
N ASN A 387 -3.39 0.86 4.42
CA ASN A 387 -2.56 2.00 4.81
C ASN A 387 -3.12 2.78 6.02
N LEU A 388 -4.34 2.45 6.46
CA LEU A 388 -5.01 3.07 7.61
C LEU A 388 -4.89 2.21 8.88
N LEU A 389 -4.27 1.04 8.78
CA LEU A 389 -4.07 0.08 9.86
C LEU A 389 -2.59 -0.06 10.19
N VAL A 390 -2.24 -0.27 11.46
CA VAL A 390 -0.85 -0.57 11.84
C VAL A 390 -0.43 -1.91 11.24
N TYR A 391 0.61 -1.91 10.42
CA TYR A 391 1.10 -3.09 9.71
C TYR A 391 1.38 -4.27 10.65
N GLN A 392 0.87 -5.46 10.30
CA GLN A 392 0.94 -6.71 11.08
C GLN A 392 0.30 -6.68 12.49
N SER A 393 -0.48 -5.65 12.84
CA SER A 393 -1.34 -5.68 14.04
C SER A 393 -2.41 -6.78 13.96
N ASP A 394 -3.02 -7.12 15.10
CA ASP A 394 -4.11 -8.10 15.14
C ASP A 394 -5.31 -7.63 14.30
N ILE A 395 -5.61 -6.32 14.26
CA ILE A 395 -6.65 -5.78 13.37
C ILE A 395 -6.27 -5.88 11.89
N TYR A 396 -5.02 -5.59 11.53
CA TYR A 396 -4.51 -5.72 10.15
C TYR A 396 -4.68 -7.16 9.63
N ASN A 397 -4.23 -8.15 10.42
CA ASN A 397 -4.31 -9.56 10.03
C ASN A 397 -5.76 -10.08 10.02
N SER A 398 -6.58 -9.74 11.03
CA SER A 398 -7.98 -10.19 11.09
C SER A 398 -8.87 -9.53 10.02
N MET A 399 -8.54 -8.32 9.57
CA MET A 399 -9.19 -7.69 8.42
C MET A 399 -8.88 -8.42 7.10
N ILE A 400 -7.63 -8.81 6.86
CA ILE A 400 -7.25 -9.65 5.71
C ILE A 400 -8.04 -10.97 5.76
N GLU A 401 -7.98 -11.68 6.90
CA GLU A 401 -8.70 -12.94 7.08
C GLU A 401 -10.22 -12.79 6.89
N TYR A 402 -10.80 -11.64 7.23
CA TYR A 402 -12.22 -11.36 7.06
C TYR A 402 -12.59 -11.08 5.60
N ILE A 403 -11.79 -10.28 4.88
CA ILE A 403 -12.03 -9.97 3.47
C ILE A 403 -11.85 -11.24 2.62
N ASP A 404 -10.77 -12.01 2.84
CA ASP A 404 -10.57 -13.35 2.24
C ASP A 404 -11.75 -14.30 2.55
N GLN A 405 -12.37 -14.17 3.73
CA GLN A 405 -13.53 -14.97 4.11
C GLN A 405 -14.83 -14.54 3.43
N ILE A 406 -14.99 -13.32 2.93
CA ILE A 406 -16.20 -12.91 2.21
C ILE A 406 -16.04 -12.99 0.68
N ALA A 407 -14.79 -12.94 0.19
CA ALA A 407 -14.45 -12.97 -1.23
C ALA A 407 -15.15 -14.10 -2.02
N GLY A 408 -15.77 -13.74 -3.13
CA GLY A 408 -16.51 -14.62 -4.02
C GLY A 408 -17.82 -15.18 -3.45
N LYS A 409 -18.24 -14.78 -2.24
CA LYS A 409 -19.48 -15.28 -1.60
C LYS A 409 -20.71 -14.43 -1.89
N ASN A 410 -20.56 -13.30 -2.60
CA ASN A 410 -21.68 -12.43 -2.96
C ASN A 410 -22.44 -11.93 -1.71
N MET A 411 -21.67 -11.73 -0.64
CA MET A 411 -22.11 -11.08 0.60
C MET A 411 -22.07 -9.56 0.38
N GLU A 412 -23.00 -8.81 0.97
CA GLU A 412 -23.07 -7.35 0.80
C GLU A 412 -23.12 -6.70 2.18
N HIS A 413 -22.37 -5.60 2.33
CA HIS A 413 -22.38 -4.71 3.47
C HIS A 413 -22.76 -3.32 2.95
N ILE A 414 -23.82 -2.74 3.50
CA ILE A 414 -24.27 -1.39 3.17
C ILE A 414 -24.28 -0.61 4.48
N PHE A 415 -23.34 0.33 4.65
CA PHE A 415 -23.32 1.14 5.86
C PHE A 415 -24.47 2.16 5.82
N THR A 416 -25.16 2.29 6.95
CA THR A 416 -26.36 3.13 7.08
C THR A 416 -26.25 4.16 8.21
N LYS A 417 -25.29 3.98 9.13
CA LYS A 417 -25.03 4.87 10.25
C LYS A 417 -23.57 4.82 10.68
N LEU A 418 -23.01 5.99 10.99
CA LEU A 418 -21.83 6.20 11.84
C LEU A 418 -22.10 7.42 12.73
N ASP A 419 -22.28 7.20 14.03
CA ASP A 419 -22.23 8.27 15.03
C ASP A 419 -20.94 8.11 15.84
N ILE A 420 -20.08 9.13 15.87
CA ILE A 420 -18.99 9.20 16.84
C ILE A 420 -19.58 9.69 18.17
N THR A 421 -19.50 8.86 19.21
CA THR A 421 -20.18 9.09 20.49
C THR A 421 -19.26 9.67 21.57
N ASN A 422 -17.95 9.42 21.48
CA ASN A 422 -16.94 9.95 22.41
C ASN A 422 -15.55 9.89 21.77
N ILE A 423 -14.63 10.77 22.19
CA ILE A 423 -13.22 10.75 21.82
C ILE A 423 -12.38 10.94 23.09
N GLU A 424 -11.44 10.04 23.35
CA GLU A 424 -10.47 10.17 24.45
C GLU A 424 -9.04 10.25 23.93
N ILE A 425 -8.47 11.46 23.94
CA ILE A 425 -7.07 11.70 23.56
C ILE A 425 -6.14 11.35 24.74
N LYS A 426 -5.09 10.56 24.49
CA LYS A 426 -4.00 10.20 25.43
C LYS A 426 -2.68 10.82 24.94
N GLU A 427 -1.58 10.46 25.60
CA GLU A 427 -0.23 10.98 25.28
C GLU A 427 0.35 10.40 23.99
N ASP A 428 0.07 9.12 23.70
CA ASP A 428 0.64 8.32 22.61
C ASP A 428 -0.41 7.72 21.64
N HIS A 429 -1.70 7.82 21.97
CA HIS A 429 -2.81 7.33 21.17
C HIS A 429 -4.12 8.09 21.46
N ALA A 430 -5.16 7.84 20.68
CA ALA A 430 -6.53 8.25 20.96
C ALA A 430 -7.49 7.05 20.89
N LEU A 431 -8.60 7.13 21.63
CA LEU A 431 -9.70 6.18 21.57
C LEU A 431 -10.93 6.88 21.00
N VAL A 432 -11.46 6.41 19.86
CA VAL A 432 -12.68 6.94 19.25
C VAL A 432 -13.80 5.92 19.37
N TYR A 433 -14.90 6.31 20.01
CA TYR A 433 -16.06 5.47 20.28
C TYR A 433 -17.13 5.74 19.22
N THR A 434 -17.68 4.69 18.62
CA THR A 434 -18.67 4.80 17.54
C THR A 434 -19.90 3.93 17.79
N GLU A 435 -21.04 4.37 17.30
CA GLU A 435 -22.22 3.54 17.02
C GLU A 435 -22.41 3.42 15.51
N GLU A 436 -22.28 2.21 15.00
CA GLU A 436 -22.39 1.88 13.58
C GLU A 436 -23.60 1.00 13.30
N ALA A 437 -24.25 1.21 12.16
CA ALA A 437 -25.30 0.33 11.67
C ALA A 437 -25.12 0.03 10.19
N PHE A 438 -25.34 -1.23 9.81
CA PHE A 438 -25.25 -1.67 8.41
C PHE A 438 -26.30 -2.73 8.08
N GLU A 439 -26.78 -2.69 6.83
CA GLU A 439 -27.52 -3.80 6.25
C GLU A 439 -26.52 -4.85 5.75
N PHE A 440 -26.71 -6.10 6.17
CA PHE A 440 -25.84 -7.22 5.84
C PHE A 440 -26.61 -8.31 5.13
N LYS A 441 -26.09 -8.73 3.98
CA LYS A 441 -26.57 -9.86 3.19
C LYS A 441 -25.62 -11.05 3.35
N ASP A 442 -26.14 -12.17 3.85
CA ASP A 442 -25.38 -13.41 3.98
C ASP A 442 -25.19 -14.12 2.62
N ALA A 443 -24.37 -15.18 2.61
CA ALA A 443 -24.08 -15.97 1.40
C ALA A 443 -25.32 -16.72 0.87
N GLU A 444 -26.32 -16.96 1.71
CA GLU A 444 -27.63 -17.51 1.35
C GLU A 444 -28.58 -16.45 0.73
N GLY A 445 -28.22 -15.16 0.81
CA GLY A 445 -28.98 -14.02 0.28
C GLY A 445 -30.07 -13.48 1.22
N ASN A 446 -30.03 -13.80 2.51
CA ASN A 446 -30.90 -13.20 3.52
C ASN A 446 -30.32 -11.87 3.98
N TRP A 447 -31.19 -10.88 4.15
CA TRP A 447 -30.85 -9.56 4.69
C TRP A 447 -31.08 -9.50 6.20
N SER A 448 -30.18 -8.83 6.89
CA SER A 448 -30.23 -8.52 8.31
C SER A 448 -29.74 -7.09 8.56
N VAL A 449 -30.16 -6.47 9.65
CA VAL A 449 -29.57 -5.21 10.14
C VAL A 449 -28.67 -5.58 11.31
N GLN A 450 -27.45 -5.06 11.31
CA GLN A 450 -26.52 -5.17 12.43
C GLN A 450 -26.20 -3.77 12.96
N GLU A 451 -26.30 -3.62 14.26
CA GLU A 451 -25.84 -2.45 15.01
C GLU A 451 -24.66 -2.89 15.87
N ARG A 452 -23.59 -2.09 15.91
CA ARG A 452 -22.38 -2.37 16.69
C ARG A 452 -21.86 -1.09 17.32
N THR A 453 -21.49 -1.17 18.59
CA THR A 453 -20.66 -0.15 19.23
C THR A 453 -19.20 -0.58 19.07
N LYS A 454 -18.31 0.32 18.64
CA LYS A 454 -16.88 0.03 18.54
C LYS A 454 -16.02 1.07 19.26
N VAL A 455 -14.82 0.67 19.64
CA VAL A 455 -13.71 1.56 20.02
C VAL A 455 -12.57 1.34 19.03
N TYR A 456 -12.16 2.42 18.38
CA TYR A 456 -10.98 2.49 17.54
C TYR A 456 -9.81 3.00 18.39
N THR A 457 -8.71 2.24 18.44
CA THR A 457 -7.45 2.71 19.01
C THR A 457 -6.61 3.29 17.87
N ILE A 458 -6.34 4.59 17.92
CA ILE A 458 -5.66 5.33 16.85
C ILE A 458 -4.30 5.79 17.38
N VAL A 459 -3.24 5.42 16.68
CA VAL A 459 -1.86 5.86 16.94
C VAL A 459 -1.42 6.84 15.85
N MET A 460 -0.37 7.61 16.14
CA MET A 460 0.22 8.56 15.21
C MET A 460 1.71 8.21 15.03
N ASP A 461 2.22 8.30 13.81
CA ASP A 461 3.65 8.13 13.55
C ASP A 461 4.45 9.45 13.74
N ASP A 462 5.78 9.36 13.60
CA ASP A 462 6.70 10.51 13.72
C ASP A 462 6.46 11.61 12.66
N TYR A 463 5.63 11.34 11.63
CA TYR A 463 5.27 12.26 10.55
C TYR A 463 3.85 12.83 10.71
N GLY A 464 3.08 12.38 11.69
CA GLY A 464 1.74 12.85 11.98
C GLY A 464 0.61 12.07 11.30
N PHE A 465 0.90 10.96 10.62
CA PHE A 465 -0.14 10.14 10.00
C PHE A 465 -0.83 9.25 11.02
N PHE A 466 -2.15 9.10 10.90
CA PHE A 466 -2.97 8.32 11.83
C PHE A 466 -3.14 6.89 11.33
N TYR A 467 -3.07 5.93 12.24
CA TYR A 467 -3.28 4.51 11.96
C TYR A 467 -4.12 3.87 13.06
N ILE A 468 -5.02 2.97 12.70
CA ILE A 468 -5.76 2.16 13.66
C ILE A 468 -4.88 0.98 14.08
N SER A 469 -4.56 0.89 15.36
CA SER A 469 -3.81 -0.21 15.94
C SER A 469 -4.69 -1.35 16.46
N ASP A 470 -5.95 -1.07 16.79
CA ASP A 470 -6.95 -2.05 17.25
C ASP A 470 -8.40 -1.55 17.05
N ILE A 471 -9.34 -2.48 16.90
CA ILE A 471 -10.80 -2.22 16.85
C ILE A 471 -11.52 -3.23 17.73
N VAL A 472 -12.12 -2.75 18.82
CA VAL A 472 -12.85 -3.57 19.79
C VAL A 472 -14.35 -3.32 19.67
N ASN A 473 -15.16 -4.39 19.56
CA ASN A 473 -16.61 -4.26 19.67
C ASN A 473 -17.00 -4.18 21.17
N VAL A 474 -17.88 -3.25 21.52
CA VAL A 474 -18.42 -3.10 22.88
C VAL A 474 -19.82 -3.74 22.93
N GLU A 475 -20.05 -4.61 23.92
CA GLU A 475 -21.35 -5.26 24.20
C GLU A 475 -22.32 -4.37 24.99
#